data_AF-A0ABC9TNZ7-F1
#
_entry.id   AF-A0ABC9TNZ7-F1
#
_cell.length_a   1.000
_cell.length_b   1.000
_cell.length_c   1.000
_cell.angle_alpha   90.00
_cell.angle_beta   90.00
_cell.angle_gamma   90.00
#
_symmetry.space_group_name_H-M   'P 1'
#
loop_
_entity.id
_entity.type
_entity.pdbx_description
1 polymer ?
#
loop_
_entity_poly.entity_id
_entity_poly.type
_entity_poly.pdbx_seq_one_letter_code
_entity_poly.pdbx_strand_id
1 'polypeptide(L)'
;MEDLHGRKIIIEETERSIQTKLVYLPTMLERSPLTIQCQRCGEVVSKKENRLATNVYYCHACIQLGRVTSCQKFCHLPERPNSPRTVFFEWSGQLTKGQQAISVELCETAKIRENRLVWAVTGAGKTEMLFAVLHQTLQEGGRIALASPRVDVCLELFPRIQAVFPHEAIALLHGNSQEPYRYTKLVICTTHQLLKFHQAFDLLIVDEVDSFPFVNNEHLYYGVRNARKKRSSLVYLTATPTKELRKLLQQKKLAASILPARYHRRPLPVPRRFWVQSWQRLSSKNIKIIAHHLKRLLVRNSVLLFCPSISLIHQLHALIAERFSDKEVVAVYGSDELRLEKVQAMRQQKTDILITTTILERGVTFDAVSVIVYGANHRVFTSSTLVQIAGRVDRRQEFNYGEVLFLHDGETRDMKEAIRQIKQMNRLASKRGMLDGL
;
A
#
# COMPACT_ATOMS: atom_id res chain seq x y z
N MET A 1 0.46 -5.44 31.18
CA MET A 1 1.83 -5.90 30.89
C MET A 1 1.91 -6.77 29.63
N GLU A 2 0.94 -7.66 29.36
CA GLU A 2 0.98 -8.54 28.18
C GLU A 2 1.14 -7.80 26.84
N ASP A 3 0.62 -6.58 26.75
CA ASP A 3 0.74 -5.70 25.58
C ASP A 3 2.18 -5.29 25.25
N LEU A 4 3.14 -5.50 26.14
CA LEU A 4 4.54 -5.16 25.90
C LEU A 4 5.31 -6.24 25.12
N HIS A 5 4.72 -7.42 24.89
CA HIS A 5 5.37 -8.45 24.08
C HIS A 5 5.59 -7.96 22.65
N GLY A 6 6.87 -7.83 22.28
CA GLY A 6 7.32 -7.35 20.97
C GLY A 6 7.04 -5.87 20.69
N ARG A 7 6.41 -5.12 21.60
CA ARG A 7 6.09 -3.70 21.43
C ARG A 7 6.95 -2.84 22.34
N LYS A 8 7.71 -1.92 21.75
CA LYS A 8 8.53 -0.93 22.44
C LYS A 8 7.65 0.23 22.91
N ILE A 9 7.81 0.58 24.19
CA ILE A 9 7.33 1.85 24.74
C ILE A 9 8.53 2.67 25.21
N ILE A 10 8.35 3.99 25.33
CA ILE A 10 9.33 4.84 26.01
C ILE A 10 8.98 4.88 27.50
N ILE A 11 10.01 4.88 28.32
CA ILE A 11 9.92 5.23 29.74
C ILE A 11 10.98 6.27 30.08
N GLU A 12 10.70 7.06 31.12
CA GLU A 12 11.70 7.94 31.72
C GLU A 12 12.62 7.16 32.67
N GLU A 13 13.87 7.61 32.84
CA GLU A 13 14.82 6.94 33.75
C GLU A 13 14.38 6.98 35.22
N THR A 14 13.54 7.95 35.58
CA THR A 14 12.96 8.15 36.93
C THR A 14 11.83 7.18 37.24
N GLU A 15 11.16 6.60 36.24
CA GLU A 15 10.02 5.69 36.39
C GLU A 15 10.44 4.20 36.45
N ARG A 16 11.72 3.92 36.71
CA ARG A 16 12.25 2.55 36.86
C ARG A 16 11.68 1.87 38.11
N SER A 17 10.43 1.45 38.05
CA SER A 17 9.97 0.32 38.86
C SER A 17 10.68 -0.92 38.33
N ILE A 18 11.45 -1.58 39.19
CA ILE A 18 12.29 -2.75 38.83
C ILE A 18 11.36 -3.93 38.53
N GLN A 19 10.78 -3.94 37.33
CA GLN A 19 10.10 -5.13 36.79
C GLN A 19 11.15 -5.98 36.09
N THR A 20 11.58 -7.04 36.77
CA THR A 20 12.65 -7.99 36.36
C THR A 20 12.45 -8.67 35.01
N LYS A 21 11.26 -8.58 34.40
CA LYS A 21 10.94 -9.20 33.10
C LYS A 21 11.13 -8.26 31.90
N LEU A 22 11.28 -6.95 32.10
CA LEU A 22 11.41 -5.99 31.01
C LEU A 22 12.84 -5.93 30.46
N VAL A 23 12.95 -5.90 29.13
CA VAL A 23 14.22 -5.64 28.44
C VAL A 23 14.28 -4.17 28.09
N TYR A 24 15.39 -3.53 28.49
CA TYR A 24 15.65 -2.12 28.23
C TYR A 24 16.65 -1.97 27.08
N LEU A 25 16.34 -1.07 26.15
CA LEU A 25 17.17 -0.73 25.00
C LEU A 25 17.48 0.77 25.04
N PRO A 26 18.68 1.19 24.63
CA PRO A 26 18.97 2.60 24.47
C PRO A 26 18.06 3.20 23.39
N THR A 27 17.58 4.42 23.63
CA THR A 27 16.83 5.17 22.61
C THR A 27 17.73 5.74 21.52
N MET A 28 18.99 6.02 21.86
CA MET A 28 19.99 6.61 20.97
C MET A 28 21.34 5.91 21.14
N LEU A 29 22.03 5.67 20.02
CA LEU A 29 23.38 5.13 19.99
C LEU A 29 24.33 6.15 19.39
N GLU A 30 25.47 6.37 20.03
CA GLU A 30 26.52 7.22 19.48
C GLU A 30 27.14 6.56 18.24
N ARG A 31 27.21 7.31 17.14
CA ARG A 31 27.85 6.86 15.89
C ARG A 31 29.20 7.53 15.69
N SER A 32 29.32 8.77 16.13
CA SER A 32 30.56 9.54 16.14
C SER A 32 30.47 10.62 17.23
N PRO A 33 31.59 11.32 17.54
CA PRO A 33 31.56 12.46 18.47
C PRO A 33 30.55 13.55 18.09
N LEU A 34 30.13 13.63 16.82
CA LEU A 34 29.24 14.65 16.29
C LEU A 34 27.81 14.13 16.02
N THR A 35 27.60 12.82 15.97
CA THR A 35 26.33 12.22 15.52
C THR A 35 25.85 11.08 16.38
N ILE A 36 24.53 10.98 16.51
CA ILE A 36 23.84 9.91 17.23
C ILE A 36 22.75 9.31 16.36
N GLN A 37 22.47 8.02 16.53
CA GLN A 37 21.44 7.32 15.80
C GLN A 37 20.25 6.98 16.70
N CYS A 38 19.05 7.37 16.27
CA CYS A 38 17.80 7.00 16.91
C CYS A 38 17.50 5.49 16.71
N GLN A 39 17.27 4.76 17.80
CA GLN A 39 16.91 3.33 17.78
C GLN A 39 15.42 3.05 17.49
N ARG A 40 14.61 4.11 17.30
CA ARG A 40 13.23 3.96 16.80
C ARG A 40 13.20 3.91 15.28
N CYS A 41 13.68 4.97 14.64
CA CYS A 41 13.57 5.18 13.19
C CYS A 41 14.88 5.02 12.43
N GLY A 42 15.99 4.77 13.11
CA GLY A 42 17.31 4.61 12.48
C GLY A 42 17.96 5.91 12.03
N GLU A 43 17.32 7.07 12.22
CA GLU A 43 17.85 8.36 11.77
C GLU A 43 19.13 8.74 12.49
N VAL A 44 20.12 9.24 11.74
CA VAL A 44 21.38 9.75 12.28
C VAL A 44 21.27 11.26 12.39
N VAL A 45 21.21 11.77 13.61
CA VAL A 45 21.03 13.20 13.90
C VAL A 45 22.34 13.83 14.38
N SER A 46 22.54 15.10 14.01
CA SER A 46 23.64 15.94 14.49
C SER A 46 23.43 16.33 15.96
N LYS A 47 24.42 16.07 16.82
CA LYS A 47 24.41 16.49 18.24
C LYS A 47 24.35 18.00 18.41
N LYS A 48 24.83 18.78 17.42
CA LYS A 48 24.82 20.25 17.48
C LYS A 48 23.41 20.82 17.25
N GLU A 49 22.70 20.28 16.26
CA GLU A 49 21.39 20.79 15.83
C GLU A 49 20.24 20.20 16.65
N ASN A 50 20.40 18.96 17.13
CA ASN A 50 19.33 18.19 17.77
C ASN A 50 19.56 18.07 19.28
N ARG A 51 19.77 19.21 19.93
CA ARG A 51 20.03 19.32 21.37
C ARG A 51 19.00 20.24 22.03
N LEU A 52 18.41 19.77 23.13
CA LEU A 52 17.52 20.55 23.99
C LEU A 52 18.32 21.48 24.91
N ALA A 53 17.65 22.47 25.50
CA ALA A 53 18.27 23.38 26.48
C ALA A 53 18.87 22.63 27.69
N THR A 54 18.34 21.45 28.02
CA THR A 54 18.84 20.55 29.08
C THR A 54 20.07 19.72 28.67
N ASN A 55 20.71 20.03 27.54
CA ASN A 55 21.81 19.26 26.94
C ASN A 55 21.47 17.80 26.56
N VAL A 56 20.18 17.46 26.55
CA VAL A 56 19.67 16.16 26.08
C VAL A 56 19.48 16.20 24.57
N TYR A 57 19.86 15.13 23.88
CA TYR A 57 19.65 15.03 22.45
C TYR A 57 18.28 14.44 22.11
N TYR A 58 17.70 14.84 20.98
CA TYR A 58 16.39 14.35 20.54
C TYR A 58 16.38 14.00 19.05
N CYS A 59 15.40 13.19 18.61
CA CYS A 59 15.26 12.83 17.21
C CYS A 59 14.14 13.66 16.56
N HIS A 60 14.49 14.57 15.66
CA HIS A 60 13.51 15.39 14.94
C HIS A 60 12.54 14.54 14.08
N ALA A 61 13.03 13.47 13.45
CA ALA A 61 12.22 12.57 12.62
C ALA A 61 11.14 11.80 13.41
N CYS A 62 11.25 11.70 14.74
CA CYS A 62 10.29 10.97 15.58
C CYS A 62 9.27 11.87 16.28
N ILE A 63 9.33 13.20 16.11
CA ILE A 63 8.50 14.14 16.89
C ILE A 63 7.00 13.81 16.81
N GLN A 64 6.49 13.58 15.60
CA GLN A 64 5.06 13.26 15.37
C GLN A 64 4.64 11.92 15.97
N LEU A 65 5.58 11.00 16.21
CA LEU A 65 5.34 9.69 16.84
C LEU A 65 5.56 9.73 18.36
N GLY A 66 5.79 10.91 18.93
CA GLY A 66 6.26 11.12 20.30
C GLY A 66 7.78 11.25 20.34
N ARG A 67 8.27 12.40 20.78
CA ARG A 67 9.70 12.73 20.85
C ARG A 67 10.50 11.65 21.57
N VAL A 68 11.59 11.22 20.94
CA VAL A 68 12.60 10.32 21.54
C VAL A 68 13.77 11.17 21.99
N THR A 69 14.22 10.98 23.23
CA THR A 69 15.40 11.66 23.78
C THR A 69 16.49 10.69 24.23
N SER A 70 17.72 11.19 24.39
CA SER A 70 18.86 10.39 24.85
C SER A 70 18.81 9.99 26.33
N CYS A 71 18.02 10.70 27.15
CA CYS A 71 17.80 10.36 28.57
C CYS A 71 16.68 9.33 28.79
N GLN A 72 15.95 8.97 27.74
CA GLN A 72 14.90 7.94 27.81
C GLN A 72 15.46 6.56 27.53
N LYS A 73 14.69 5.52 27.87
CA LYS A 73 14.94 4.14 27.42
C LYS A 73 13.72 3.59 26.69
N PHE A 74 13.96 2.72 25.71
CA PHE A 74 12.91 1.84 25.23
C PHE A 74 12.80 0.65 26.17
N CYS A 75 11.59 0.23 26.51
CA CYS A 75 11.39 -1.06 27.16
C CYS A 75 10.36 -1.89 26.40
N HIS A 76 10.52 -3.20 26.44
CA HIS A 76 9.58 -4.16 25.90
C HIS A 76 9.70 -5.52 26.62
N LEU A 77 8.70 -6.38 26.49
CA LEU A 77 8.83 -7.79 26.82
C LEU A 77 9.29 -8.55 25.58
N PRO A 78 10.22 -9.51 25.69
CA PRO A 78 10.55 -10.43 24.60
C PRO A 78 9.28 -11.13 24.09
N GLU A 79 9.22 -11.39 22.79
CA GLU A 79 8.07 -12.08 22.20
C GLU A 79 7.95 -13.52 22.74
N ARG A 80 6.70 -14.00 22.90
CA ARG A 80 6.44 -15.33 23.44
C ARG A 80 7.00 -16.40 22.48
N PRO A 81 7.47 -17.55 23.01
CA PRO A 81 7.79 -18.69 22.17
C PRO A 81 6.53 -19.12 21.40
N ASN A 82 6.76 -19.69 20.23
CA ASN A 82 5.67 -20.16 19.39
C ASN A 82 5.14 -21.48 19.95
N SER A 83 3.84 -21.56 20.19
CA SER A 83 3.15 -22.77 20.65
C SER A 83 2.11 -23.17 19.60
N PRO A 84 2.24 -24.34 18.98
CA PRO A 84 1.28 -24.80 17.99
C PRO A 84 -0.13 -24.85 18.56
N ARG A 85 -1.11 -24.50 17.73
CA ARG A 85 -2.54 -24.49 18.10
C ARG A 85 -3.43 -24.70 16.89
N THR A 86 -4.67 -25.08 17.15
CA THR A 86 -5.72 -25.09 16.14
C THR A 86 -6.17 -23.66 15.86
N VAL A 87 -6.25 -23.31 14.58
CA VAL A 87 -6.72 -22.01 14.10
C VAL A 87 -7.88 -22.27 13.18
N PHE A 88 -9.02 -21.66 13.49
CA PHE A 88 -10.20 -21.75 12.66
C PHE A 88 -10.00 -20.95 11.37
N PHE A 89 -10.39 -21.52 10.24
CA PHE A 89 -10.17 -20.98 8.91
C PHE A 89 -11.41 -21.16 8.06
N GLU A 90 -11.99 -20.06 7.62
CA GLU A 90 -13.23 -20.06 6.85
C GLU A 90 -13.03 -19.31 5.52
N TRP A 91 -12.75 -20.06 4.46
CA TRP A 91 -12.70 -19.49 3.13
C TRP A 91 -13.16 -20.52 2.10
N SER A 92 -14.28 -20.20 1.44
CA SER A 92 -14.91 -21.05 0.42
C SER A 92 -14.55 -20.66 -1.01
N GLY A 93 -13.67 -19.67 -1.18
CA GLY A 93 -13.22 -19.24 -2.51
C GLY A 93 -12.28 -20.25 -3.18
N GLN A 94 -12.13 -20.13 -4.50
CA GLN A 94 -11.20 -20.94 -5.27
C GLN A 94 -10.07 -20.06 -5.82
N LEU A 95 -8.82 -20.43 -5.53
CA LEU A 95 -7.66 -19.78 -6.14
C LEU A 95 -7.51 -20.25 -7.59
N THR A 96 -7.15 -19.32 -8.48
CA THR A 96 -6.64 -19.69 -9.81
C THR A 96 -5.36 -20.51 -9.68
N LYS A 97 -5.02 -21.31 -10.69
CA LYS A 97 -3.76 -22.10 -10.70
C LYS A 97 -2.52 -21.24 -10.39
N GLY A 98 -2.46 -20.02 -10.92
CA GLY A 98 -1.37 -19.08 -10.67
C GLY A 98 -1.35 -18.57 -9.22
N GLN A 99 -2.50 -18.25 -8.63
CA GLN A 99 -2.58 -17.85 -7.23
C GLN A 99 -2.25 -19.01 -6.30
N GLN A 100 -2.72 -20.23 -6.60
CA GLN A 100 -2.45 -21.43 -5.81
C GLN A 100 -0.94 -21.73 -5.75
N ALA A 101 -0.25 -21.67 -6.89
CA ALA A 101 1.20 -21.87 -6.94
C ALA A 101 1.94 -20.88 -6.03
N ILE A 102 1.57 -19.60 -6.08
CA ILE A 102 2.18 -18.57 -5.23
C ILE A 102 1.82 -18.79 -3.76
N SER A 103 0.59 -19.21 -3.46
CA SER A 103 0.17 -19.50 -2.09
C SER A 103 1.01 -20.63 -1.47
N VAL A 104 1.31 -21.67 -2.25
CA VAL A 104 2.22 -22.76 -1.86
C VAL A 104 3.65 -22.24 -1.66
N GLU A 105 4.19 -21.47 -2.61
CA GLU A 105 5.52 -20.86 -2.49
C GLU A 105 5.64 -19.97 -1.24
N LEU A 106 4.59 -19.24 -0.87
CA LEU A 106 4.55 -18.41 0.33
C LEU A 106 4.59 -19.25 1.61
N CYS A 107 3.89 -20.39 1.63
CA CYS A 107 3.93 -21.33 2.73
C CYS A 107 5.34 -21.92 2.91
N GLU A 108 6.01 -22.28 1.81
CA GLU A 108 7.42 -22.71 1.83
C GLU A 108 8.34 -21.60 2.33
N THR A 109 8.16 -20.36 1.84
CA THR A 109 8.90 -19.18 2.29
C THR A 109 8.79 -18.97 3.80
N ALA A 110 7.60 -19.17 4.38
CA ALA A 110 7.39 -19.09 5.82
C ALA A 110 8.19 -20.17 6.57
N LYS A 111 8.18 -21.42 6.07
CA LYS A 111 8.91 -22.55 6.68
C LYS A 111 10.42 -22.32 6.69
N ILE A 112 11.00 -21.91 5.56
CA ILE A 112 12.45 -21.70 5.43
C ILE A 112 12.92 -20.33 5.93
N ARG A 113 11.99 -19.47 6.35
CA ARG A 113 12.24 -18.12 6.90
C ARG A 113 12.99 -17.19 5.94
N GLU A 114 12.65 -17.22 4.65
CA GLU A 114 13.27 -16.38 3.62
C GLU A 114 12.53 -15.05 3.39
N ASN A 115 13.16 -14.15 2.65
CA ASN A 115 12.51 -12.94 2.13
C ASN A 115 12.06 -13.17 0.68
N ARG A 116 10.85 -12.72 0.35
CA ARG A 116 10.25 -12.90 -0.99
C ARG A 116 9.53 -11.64 -1.46
N LEU A 117 9.55 -11.42 -2.77
CA LEU A 117 8.73 -10.43 -3.46
C LEU A 117 7.63 -11.12 -4.27
N VAL A 118 6.38 -10.83 -3.94
CA VAL A 118 5.22 -11.18 -4.76
C VAL A 118 4.95 -10.01 -5.71
N TRP A 119 5.29 -10.19 -6.98
CA TRP A 119 4.97 -9.27 -8.05
C TRP A 119 3.68 -9.69 -8.73
N ALA A 120 2.56 -9.14 -8.26
CA ALA A 120 1.24 -9.48 -8.75
C ALA A 120 0.54 -8.25 -9.33
N VAL A 121 0.00 -8.37 -10.53
CA VAL A 121 -0.70 -7.25 -11.20
C VAL A 121 -1.92 -6.78 -10.41
N THR A 122 -2.36 -5.55 -10.68
CA THR A 122 -3.58 -5.01 -10.07
C THR A 122 -4.78 -5.87 -10.42
N GLY A 123 -5.58 -6.25 -9.42
CA GLY A 123 -6.71 -7.17 -9.61
C GLY A 123 -6.31 -8.64 -9.72
N ALA A 124 -5.12 -9.04 -9.26
CA ALA A 124 -4.70 -10.44 -9.23
C ALA A 124 -5.14 -11.22 -7.99
N GLY A 125 -5.93 -10.64 -7.08
CA GLY A 125 -6.35 -11.29 -5.82
C GLY A 125 -5.17 -11.52 -4.85
N LYS A 126 -4.39 -10.46 -4.60
CA LYS A 126 -3.20 -10.49 -3.72
C LYS A 126 -3.50 -10.90 -2.29
N THR A 127 -4.70 -10.63 -1.79
CA THR A 127 -5.05 -10.91 -0.41
C THR A 127 -5.36 -12.40 -0.24
N GLU A 128 -6.13 -12.97 -1.17
CA GLU A 128 -6.59 -14.37 -1.13
C GLU A 128 -5.42 -15.36 -1.16
N MET A 129 -4.37 -15.07 -1.94
CA MET A 129 -3.17 -15.92 -1.98
C MET A 129 -2.41 -15.98 -0.63
N LEU A 130 -2.62 -15.01 0.27
CA LEU A 130 -1.95 -14.96 1.58
C LEU A 130 -2.63 -15.85 2.63
N PHE A 131 -3.90 -16.21 2.44
CA PHE A 131 -4.70 -16.88 3.46
C PHE A 131 -4.05 -18.17 3.98
N ALA A 132 -3.50 -18.99 3.08
CA ALA A 132 -2.82 -20.23 3.48
C ALA A 132 -1.57 -19.98 4.34
N VAL A 133 -0.71 -19.02 3.96
CA VAL A 133 0.51 -18.73 4.72
C VAL A 133 0.19 -18.07 6.08
N LEU A 134 -0.89 -17.26 6.13
CA LEU A 134 -1.40 -16.71 7.38
C LEU A 134 -1.87 -17.82 8.32
N HIS A 135 -2.70 -18.73 7.80
CA HIS A 135 -3.22 -19.86 8.56
C HIS A 135 -2.10 -20.75 9.09
N GLN A 136 -1.16 -21.17 8.23
CA GLN A 136 -0.03 -21.99 8.63
C GLN A 136 0.81 -21.33 9.73
N THR A 137 1.13 -20.03 9.56
CA THR A 137 1.96 -19.32 10.53
C THR A 137 1.25 -19.15 11.89
N LEU A 138 -0.07 -18.92 11.88
CA LEU A 138 -0.87 -18.86 13.11
C LEU A 138 -0.98 -20.23 13.80
N GLN A 139 -1.11 -21.32 13.03
CA GLN A 139 -1.17 -22.70 13.54
C GLN A 139 0.14 -23.10 14.21
N GLU A 140 1.28 -22.65 13.68
CA GLU A 140 2.59 -22.81 14.32
C GLU A 140 2.76 -21.96 15.58
N GLY A 141 1.77 -21.11 15.93
CA GLY A 141 1.82 -20.18 17.06
C GLY A 141 2.59 -18.90 16.79
N GLY A 142 2.99 -18.68 15.53
CA GLY A 142 3.72 -17.50 15.09
C GLY A 142 2.87 -16.23 15.13
N ARG A 143 3.57 -15.08 15.16
CA ARG A 143 2.96 -13.76 15.15
C ARG A 143 3.16 -13.08 13.80
N ILE A 144 2.09 -12.49 13.29
CA ILE A 144 2.02 -11.95 11.93
C ILE A 144 1.69 -10.47 11.94
N ALA A 145 2.34 -9.72 11.06
CA ALA A 145 1.93 -8.37 10.70
C ALA A 145 1.65 -8.25 9.20
N LEU A 146 0.48 -7.70 8.87
CA LEU A 146 0.10 -7.21 7.55
C LEU A 146 0.20 -5.69 7.58
N ALA A 147 1.24 -5.13 6.96
CA ALA A 147 1.51 -3.72 6.95
C ALA A 147 1.19 -3.09 5.58
N SER A 148 0.58 -1.91 5.57
CA SER A 148 0.42 -1.10 4.36
C SER A 148 0.79 0.36 4.62
N PRO A 149 1.33 1.11 3.65
CA PRO A 149 1.64 2.53 3.85
C PRO A 149 0.39 3.40 4.02
N ARG A 150 -0.78 2.93 3.54
CA ARG A 150 -2.05 3.68 3.56
C ARG A 150 -3.04 3.13 4.58
N VAL A 151 -3.76 4.04 5.23
CA VAL A 151 -4.83 3.71 6.19
C VAL A 151 -5.99 3.00 5.47
N ASP A 152 -6.43 3.54 4.33
CA ASP A 152 -7.55 3.00 3.55
C ASP A 152 -7.38 1.51 3.19
N VAL A 153 -6.15 1.09 2.88
CA VAL A 153 -5.83 -0.32 2.58
C VAL A 153 -5.91 -1.19 3.84
N CYS A 154 -5.46 -0.69 5.00
CA CYS A 154 -5.61 -1.41 6.27
C CYS A 154 -7.09 -1.59 6.64
N LEU A 155 -7.90 -0.55 6.44
CA LEU A 155 -9.35 -0.59 6.66
C LEU A 155 -10.07 -1.52 5.69
N GLU A 156 -9.58 -1.67 4.46
CA GLU A 156 -10.10 -2.66 3.49
C GLU A 156 -9.70 -4.09 3.86
N LEU A 157 -8.45 -4.30 4.30
CA LEU A 157 -7.92 -5.63 4.64
C LEU A 157 -8.55 -6.19 5.92
N PHE A 158 -8.79 -5.35 6.93
CA PHE A 158 -9.29 -5.77 8.24
C PHE A 158 -10.56 -6.64 8.18
N PRO A 159 -11.69 -6.17 7.60
CA PRO A 159 -12.92 -6.98 7.55
C PRO A 159 -12.75 -8.23 6.69
N ARG A 160 -11.93 -8.17 5.62
CA ARG A 160 -11.68 -9.31 4.73
C ARG A 160 -10.91 -10.44 5.45
N ILE A 161 -9.94 -10.07 6.28
CA ILE A 161 -9.16 -11.03 7.07
C ILE A 161 -10.00 -11.54 8.26
N GLN A 162 -10.78 -10.67 8.91
CA GLN A 162 -11.68 -11.07 10.00
C GLN A 162 -12.72 -12.11 9.53
N ALA A 163 -13.24 -11.97 8.32
CA ALA A 163 -14.17 -12.94 7.74
C ALA A 163 -13.54 -14.33 7.56
N VAL A 164 -12.23 -14.40 7.26
CA VAL A 164 -11.51 -15.67 7.05
C VAL A 164 -11.01 -16.28 8.36
N PHE A 165 -10.75 -15.45 9.37
CA PHE A 165 -10.28 -15.85 10.69
C PHE A 165 -11.22 -15.33 11.79
N PRO A 166 -12.49 -15.78 11.83
CA PRO A 166 -13.51 -15.17 12.69
C PRO A 166 -13.22 -15.29 14.19
N HIS A 167 -12.47 -16.32 14.60
CA HIS A 167 -12.11 -16.54 16.01
C HIS A 167 -10.75 -15.92 16.40
N GLU A 168 -10.05 -15.30 15.46
CA GLU A 168 -8.78 -14.65 15.74
C GLU A 168 -8.98 -13.20 16.15
N ALA A 169 -8.36 -12.82 17.27
CA ALA A 169 -8.27 -11.41 17.65
C ALA A 169 -7.29 -10.69 16.72
N ILE A 170 -7.75 -9.62 16.07
CA ILE A 170 -6.95 -8.82 15.13
C ILE A 170 -6.80 -7.40 15.67
N ALA A 171 -5.57 -6.91 15.77
CA ALA A 171 -5.30 -5.52 16.12
C ALA A 171 -5.17 -4.67 14.85
N LEU A 172 -6.02 -3.64 14.71
CA LEU A 172 -5.97 -2.67 13.62
C LEU A 172 -5.30 -1.37 14.08
N LEU A 173 -4.08 -1.10 13.59
CA LEU A 173 -3.25 0.01 14.07
C LEU A 173 -2.97 1.03 12.97
N HIS A 174 -3.47 2.25 13.14
CA HIS A 174 -3.15 3.40 12.27
C HIS A 174 -3.08 4.69 13.10
N GLY A 175 -2.64 5.80 12.48
CA GLY A 175 -2.44 7.09 13.18
C GLY A 175 -3.71 7.64 13.84
N ASN A 176 -4.87 7.37 13.24
CA ASN A 176 -6.18 7.80 13.73
C ASN A 176 -6.89 6.76 14.62
N SER A 177 -6.23 5.65 14.98
CA SER A 177 -6.87 4.62 15.80
C SER A 177 -7.00 5.12 17.23
N GLN A 178 -8.23 5.15 17.73
CA GLN A 178 -8.55 5.53 19.12
C GLN A 178 -8.49 4.34 20.07
N GLU A 179 -8.48 3.12 19.54
CA GLU A 179 -8.47 1.92 20.37
C GLU A 179 -7.10 1.75 21.06
N PRO A 180 -7.08 1.46 22.37
CA PRO A 180 -5.85 1.12 23.04
C PRO A 180 -5.28 -0.15 22.43
N TYR A 181 -3.96 -0.17 22.25
CA TYR A 181 -3.31 -1.35 21.70
C TYR A 181 -3.48 -2.55 22.63
N ARG A 182 -3.80 -3.69 22.02
CA ARG A 182 -3.86 -5.01 22.67
C ARG A 182 -2.92 -5.98 21.96
N TYR A 183 -2.30 -6.87 22.73
CA TYR A 183 -1.52 -7.96 22.15
C TYR A 183 -2.41 -8.91 21.35
N THR A 184 -2.06 -9.11 20.08
CA THR A 184 -2.68 -10.11 19.20
C THR A 184 -1.64 -10.85 18.37
N LYS A 185 -1.97 -12.08 17.95
CA LYS A 185 -1.14 -12.88 17.04
C LYS A 185 -1.20 -12.37 15.60
N LEU A 186 -2.30 -11.71 15.21
CA LEU A 186 -2.48 -11.09 13.91
C LEU A 186 -2.65 -9.58 14.05
N VAL A 187 -1.77 -8.82 13.39
CA VAL A 187 -1.77 -7.35 13.41
C VAL A 187 -1.93 -6.83 11.98
N ILE A 188 -2.86 -5.92 11.78
CA ILE A 188 -3.01 -5.15 10.53
C ILE A 188 -2.66 -3.71 10.85
N CYS A 189 -1.68 -3.12 10.17
CA CYS A 189 -1.19 -1.81 10.57
C CYS A 189 -0.65 -0.94 9.44
N THR A 190 -0.56 0.36 9.69
CA THR A 190 0.25 1.21 8.82
C THR A 190 1.73 0.94 9.03
N THR A 191 2.55 1.08 7.98
CA THR A 191 4.01 0.86 8.06
C THR A 191 4.69 1.68 9.16
N HIS A 192 4.19 2.88 9.47
CA HIS A 192 4.68 3.70 10.59
C HIS A 192 4.52 3.01 11.95
N GLN A 193 3.48 2.20 12.16
CA GLN A 193 3.28 1.51 13.44
C GLN A 193 4.37 0.46 13.69
N LEU A 194 5.00 -0.08 12.65
CA LEU A 194 6.12 -1.02 12.78
C LEU A 194 7.31 -0.43 13.56
N LEU A 195 7.49 0.90 13.55
CA LEU A 195 8.53 1.58 14.34
C LEU A 195 8.40 1.35 15.86
N LYS A 196 7.20 1.01 16.32
CA LYS A 196 6.88 0.70 17.72
C LYS A 196 7.11 -0.77 18.06
N PHE A 197 7.48 -1.63 17.12
CA PHE A 197 7.74 -3.05 17.37
C PHE A 197 9.24 -3.36 17.35
N HIS A 198 9.63 -4.39 18.09
CA HIS A 198 10.99 -4.91 18.13
C HIS A 198 10.95 -6.44 18.25
N GLN A 199 11.47 -7.12 17.24
CA GLN A 199 11.55 -8.59 17.17
C GLN A 199 10.22 -9.29 17.51
N ALA A 200 9.11 -8.79 17.00
CA ALA A 200 7.76 -9.25 17.31
C ALA A 200 7.25 -10.31 16.32
N PHE A 201 7.53 -10.13 15.02
CA PHE A 201 6.84 -10.89 13.98
C PHE A 201 7.68 -12.03 13.41
N ASP A 202 7.09 -13.23 13.31
CA ASP A 202 7.62 -14.39 12.59
C ASP A 202 7.39 -14.27 11.08
N LEU A 203 6.29 -13.63 10.69
CA LEU A 203 5.96 -13.29 9.30
C LEU A 203 5.55 -11.82 9.24
N LEU A 204 6.28 -11.03 8.47
CA LEU A 204 5.91 -9.65 8.15
C LEU A 204 5.59 -9.55 6.67
N ILE A 205 4.40 -9.06 6.35
CA ILE A 205 3.96 -8.85 4.98
C ILE A 205 3.78 -7.34 4.81
N VAL A 206 4.39 -6.76 3.79
CA VAL A 206 4.21 -5.33 3.46
C VAL A 206 3.57 -5.24 2.08
N ASP A 207 2.32 -4.78 2.02
CA ASP A 207 1.62 -4.51 0.77
C ASP A 207 1.83 -3.07 0.31
N GLU A 208 1.75 -2.85 -1.00
CA GLU A 208 1.96 -1.55 -1.66
C GLU A 208 3.32 -0.90 -1.33
N VAL A 209 4.41 -1.69 -1.35
CA VAL A 209 5.78 -1.22 -1.05
C VAL A 209 6.30 -0.13 -1.98
N ASP A 210 5.65 0.09 -3.11
CA ASP A 210 5.99 1.15 -4.05
C ASP A 210 5.13 2.42 -3.85
N SER A 211 4.28 2.45 -2.83
CA SER A 211 3.48 3.61 -2.47
C SER A 211 4.19 4.52 -1.48
N PHE A 212 4.01 5.83 -1.66
CA PHE A 212 4.29 6.81 -0.61
C PHE A 212 3.38 6.53 0.60
N PRO A 213 3.86 6.67 1.85
CA PRO A 213 5.18 7.19 2.27
C PRO A 213 6.29 6.14 2.44
N PHE A 214 6.06 4.88 2.08
CA PHE A 214 7.04 3.81 2.28
C PHE A 214 8.16 3.81 1.25
N VAL A 215 7.83 4.06 -0.01
CA VAL A 215 8.83 4.16 -1.08
C VAL A 215 9.87 5.24 -0.74
N ASN A 216 11.16 4.88 -0.88
CA ASN A 216 12.31 5.75 -0.58
C ASN A 216 12.37 6.30 0.85
N ASN A 217 11.76 5.60 1.83
CA ASN A 217 11.78 6.02 3.23
C ASN A 217 12.56 5.04 4.11
N GLU A 218 13.83 5.36 4.36
CA GLU A 218 14.73 4.53 5.16
C GLU A 218 14.24 4.29 6.58
N HIS A 219 13.48 5.22 7.17
CA HIS A 219 12.91 5.03 8.50
C HIS A 219 11.91 3.88 8.51
N LEU A 220 11.07 3.78 7.50
CA LEU A 220 10.06 2.73 7.42
C LEU A 220 10.69 1.38 7.10
N TYR A 221 11.71 1.35 6.24
CA TYR A 221 12.52 0.14 6.05
C TYR A 221 13.25 -0.27 7.35
N TYR A 222 13.74 0.68 8.13
CA TYR A 222 14.30 0.40 9.45
C TYR A 222 13.25 -0.19 10.40
N GLY A 223 12.04 0.37 10.43
CA GLY A 223 10.91 -0.17 11.19
C GLY A 223 10.56 -1.62 10.80
N VAL A 224 10.48 -1.92 9.50
CA VAL A 224 10.27 -3.28 8.98
C VAL A 224 11.36 -4.24 9.46
N ARG A 225 12.64 -3.84 9.35
CA ARG A 225 13.77 -4.68 9.83
C ARG A 225 13.70 -4.91 11.34
N ASN A 226 13.36 -3.88 12.10
CA ASN A 226 13.37 -3.93 13.56
C ASN A 226 12.18 -4.70 14.14
N ALA A 227 11.00 -4.57 13.54
CA ALA A 227 9.78 -5.22 13.98
C ALA A 227 9.81 -6.76 13.83
N ARG A 228 10.66 -7.27 12.95
CA ARG A 228 10.79 -8.69 12.64
C ARG A 228 11.72 -9.42 13.61
N LYS A 229 11.37 -10.66 13.96
CA LYS A 229 12.29 -11.56 14.67
C LYS A 229 13.53 -11.82 13.83
N LYS A 230 14.67 -12.11 14.47
CA LYS A 230 15.94 -12.44 13.79
C LYS A 230 15.79 -13.59 12.79
N ARG A 231 14.98 -14.59 13.13
CA ARG A 231 14.58 -15.68 12.24
C ARG A 231 13.11 -15.47 11.90
N SER A 232 12.79 -14.92 10.73
CA SER A 232 11.43 -14.62 10.28
C SER A 232 11.37 -14.52 8.76
N SER A 233 10.18 -14.55 8.18
CA SER A 233 9.97 -14.25 6.76
C SER A 233 9.50 -12.83 6.53
N LEU A 234 9.88 -12.26 5.38
CA LEU A 234 9.34 -10.99 4.90
C LEU A 234 8.86 -11.12 3.48
N VAL A 235 7.60 -10.80 3.28
CA VAL A 235 6.96 -10.82 1.98
C VAL A 235 6.62 -9.39 1.59
N TYR A 236 7.17 -8.95 0.47
CA TYR A 236 6.78 -7.69 -0.16
C TYR A 236 5.73 -7.97 -1.23
N LEU A 237 4.60 -7.26 -1.21
CA LEU A 237 3.57 -7.35 -2.27
C LEU A 237 3.49 -6.02 -3.03
N THR A 238 3.53 -6.11 -4.36
CA THR A 238 3.38 -4.95 -5.23
C THR A 238 3.03 -5.35 -6.66
N ALA A 239 2.34 -4.46 -7.37
CA ALA A 239 2.17 -4.59 -8.82
C ALA A 239 3.31 -3.92 -9.61
N THR A 240 4.10 -3.08 -8.94
CA THR A 240 4.99 -2.08 -9.53
C THR A 240 6.27 -2.00 -8.69
N PRO A 241 7.11 -3.05 -8.69
CA PRO A 241 8.29 -3.11 -7.83
C PRO A 241 9.25 -1.95 -8.12
N THR A 242 9.81 -1.38 -7.05
CA THR A 242 10.76 -0.27 -7.10
C THR A 242 12.03 -0.66 -7.84
N LYS A 243 12.82 0.34 -8.26
CA LYS A 243 14.12 0.09 -8.93
C LYS A 243 15.06 -0.75 -8.07
N GLU A 244 15.07 -0.51 -6.77
CA GLU A 244 15.88 -1.26 -5.80
C GLU A 244 15.44 -2.71 -5.69
N LEU A 245 14.13 -2.97 -5.56
CA LEU A 245 13.60 -4.33 -5.54
C LEU A 245 13.92 -5.06 -6.84
N ARG A 246 13.76 -4.40 -8.00
CA ARG A 246 14.15 -4.97 -9.31
C ARG A 246 15.63 -5.31 -9.37
N LYS A 247 16.51 -4.47 -8.81
CA LYS A 247 17.96 -4.73 -8.74
C LYS A 247 18.24 -5.96 -7.88
N LEU A 248 17.57 -6.11 -6.74
CA LEU A 248 17.71 -7.30 -5.88
C LEU A 248 17.25 -8.58 -6.60
N LEU A 249 16.17 -8.52 -7.39
CA LEU A 249 15.72 -9.62 -8.23
C LEU A 249 16.75 -10.00 -9.29
N GLN A 250 17.30 -9.02 -10.01
CA GLN A 250 18.34 -9.25 -11.02
C GLN A 250 19.61 -9.87 -10.43
N GLN A 251 19.96 -9.48 -9.21
CA GLN A 251 21.09 -10.03 -8.46
C GLN A 251 20.80 -11.37 -7.78
N LYS A 252 19.58 -11.93 -7.93
CA LYS A 252 19.13 -13.16 -7.24
C LYS A 252 19.26 -13.11 -5.71
N LYS A 253 19.23 -11.91 -5.12
CA LYS A 253 19.31 -11.69 -3.65
C LYS A 253 17.94 -11.74 -2.96
N LEU A 254 16.87 -11.80 -3.74
CA LEU A 254 15.48 -11.81 -3.28
C LEU A 254 14.69 -12.79 -4.14
N ALA A 255 14.03 -13.76 -3.51
CA ALA A 255 13.14 -14.67 -4.22
C ALA A 255 11.93 -13.90 -4.77
N ALA A 256 11.41 -14.31 -5.93
CA ALA A 256 10.24 -13.66 -6.54
C ALA A 256 9.20 -14.65 -7.05
N SER A 257 7.95 -14.32 -6.79
CA SER A 257 6.76 -14.97 -7.33
C SER A 257 6.03 -13.96 -8.20
N ILE A 258 5.89 -14.24 -9.50
CA ILE A 258 5.29 -13.30 -10.45
C ILE A 258 3.91 -13.80 -10.89
N LEU A 259 2.86 -13.00 -10.63
CA LEU A 259 1.49 -13.23 -11.09
C LEU A 259 1.10 -12.17 -12.14
N PRO A 260 1.24 -12.49 -13.44
CA PRO A 260 1.04 -11.51 -14.52
C PRO A 260 -0.42 -11.33 -14.93
N ALA A 261 -1.33 -12.19 -14.48
CA ALA A 261 -2.74 -12.20 -14.87
C ALA A 261 -3.65 -11.79 -13.71
N ARG A 262 -4.81 -11.22 -14.03
CA ARG A 262 -5.88 -10.97 -13.08
C ARG A 262 -6.62 -12.26 -12.73
N TYR A 263 -7.38 -12.26 -11.63
CA TYR A 263 -8.14 -13.43 -11.20
C TYR A 263 -9.16 -13.90 -12.26
N HIS A 264 -9.72 -12.97 -13.03
CA HIS A 264 -10.63 -13.23 -14.15
C HIS A 264 -9.90 -13.45 -15.49
N ARG A 265 -8.57 -13.63 -15.48
CA ARG A 265 -7.74 -14.05 -16.62
C ARG A 265 -7.88 -13.20 -17.89
N ARG A 266 -8.19 -11.90 -17.76
CA ARG A 266 -8.16 -10.96 -18.89
C ARG A 266 -6.88 -10.12 -18.89
N PRO A 267 -6.44 -9.63 -20.06
CA PRO A 267 -5.29 -8.74 -20.13
C PRO A 267 -5.58 -7.41 -19.41
N LEU A 268 -4.53 -6.81 -18.85
CA LEU A 268 -4.59 -5.45 -18.33
C LEU A 268 -4.89 -4.46 -19.48
N PRO A 269 -5.75 -3.46 -19.26
CA PRO A 269 -6.07 -2.47 -20.28
C PRO A 269 -4.83 -1.62 -20.58
N VAL A 270 -4.42 -1.63 -21.86
CA VAL A 270 -3.25 -0.88 -22.32
C VAL A 270 -3.65 0.58 -22.57
N PRO A 271 -3.02 1.57 -21.91
CA PRO A 271 -3.37 2.97 -22.09
C PRO A 271 -3.21 3.46 -23.54
N ARG A 272 -4.23 4.16 -24.04
CA ARG A 272 -4.19 4.90 -25.31
C ARG A 272 -3.79 6.34 -25.05
N ARG A 273 -2.99 6.92 -25.94
CA ARG A 273 -2.41 8.26 -25.79
C ARG A 273 -3.09 9.22 -26.75
N PHE A 274 -3.48 10.39 -26.24
CA PHE A 274 -4.10 11.45 -27.04
C PHE A 274 -3.46 12.79 -26.74
N TRP A 275 -3.18 13.53 -27.80
CA TRP A 275 -2.58 14.85 -27.71
C TRP A 275 -3.62 15.89 -27.28
N VAL A 276 -3.31 16.63 -26.21
CA VAL A 276 -4.10 17.74 -25.70
C VAL A 276 -3.15 18.88 -25.38
N GLN A 277 -3.04 19.82 -26.32
CA GLN A 277 -2.14 20.95 -26.23
C GLN A 277 -2.43 21.84 -25.01
N SER A 278 -1.38 22.24 -24.30
CA SER A 278 -1.43 23.19 -23.19
C SER A 278 -2.48 22.85 -22.14
N TRP A 279 -2.59 21.57 -21.78
CA TRP A 279 -3.63 21.05 -20.89
C TRP A 279 -3.67 21.76 -19.51
N GLN A 280 -2.57 22.38 -19.09
CA GLN A 280 -2.48 23.16 -17.85
C GLN A 280 -3.37 24.41 -17.88
N ARG A 281 -3.60 24.98 -19.07
CA ARG A 281 -4.49 26.13 -19.28
C ARG A 281 -5.74 25.64 -19.98
N LEU A 282 -6.79 25.41 -19.20
CA LEU A 282 -8.08 24.91 -19.70
C LEU A 282 -8.68 25.86 -20.74
N SER A 283 -8.68 25.43 -22.00
CA SER A 283 -9.36 26.10 -23.11
C SER A 283 -10.63 25.34 -23.51
N SER A 284 -11.51 26.02 -24.25
CA SER A 284 -12.71 25.41 -24.84
C SER A 284 -12.37 24.20 -25.73
N LYS A 285 -11.21 24.20 -26.39
CA LYS A 285 -10.71 23.06 -27.18
C LYS A 285 -10.38 21.85 -26.31
N ASN A 286 -9.72 22.05 -25.16
CA ASN A 286 -9.42 20.96 -24.23
C ASN A 286 -10.72 20.31 -23.72
N ILE A 287 -11.71 21.12 -23.32
CA ILE A 287 -13.02 20.64 -22.88
C ILE A 287 -13.77 19.89 -23.98
N LYS A 288 -13.70 20.32 -25.24
CA LYS A 288 -14.27 19.58 -26.39
C LYS A 288 -13.66 18.19 -26.53
N ILE A 289 -12.34 18.05 -26.39
CA ILE A 289 -11.66 16.75 -26.47
C ILE A 289 -12.08 15.85 -25.29
N ILE A 290 -12.06 16.37 -24.06
CA ILE A 290 -12.48 15.62 -22.88
C ILE A 290 -13.94 15.17 -23.03
N ALA A 291 -14.84 16.09 -23.41
CA ALA A 291 -16.26 15.80 -23.59
C ALA A 291 -16.52 14.77 -24.69
N HIS A 292 -15.76 14.79 -25.79
CA HIS A 292 -15.86 13.77 -26.83
C HIS A 292 -15.56 12.37 -26.28
N HIS A 293 -14.48 12.24 -25.50
CA HIS A 293 -14.15 10.97 -24.86
C HIS A 293 -15.15 10.57 -23.77
N LEU A 294 -15.59 11.51 -22.93
CA LEU A 294 -16.61 11.27 -21.91
C LEU A 294 -17.90 10.75 -22.54
N LYS A 295 -18.44 11.42 -23.57
CA LYS A 295 -19.66 10.97 -24.27
C LYS A 295 -19.55 9.53 -24.76
N ARG A 296 -18.40 9.15 -25.30
CA ARG A 296 -18.15 7.79 -25.79
C ARG A 296 -18.07 6.75 -24.67
N LEU A 297 -17.41 7.09 -23.57
CA LEU A 297 -17.20 6.16 -22.45
C LEU A 297 -18.45 5.98 -21.58
N LEU A 298 -19.19 7.07 -21.37
CA LEU A 298 -20.43 7.11 -20.56
C LEU A 298 -21.58 6.29 -21.14
N VAL A 299 -21.50 5.85 -22.40
CA VAL A 299 -22.49 4.93 -22.98
C VAL A 299 -22.49 3.58 -22.27
N ARG A 300 -21.34 3.15 -21.74
CA ARG A 300 -21.17 1.80 -21.18
C ARG A 300 -20.63 1.79 -19.76
N ASN A 301 -20.00 2.86 -19.30
CA ASN A 301 -19.23 2.88 -18.07
C ASN A 301 -19.31 4.25 -17.39
N SER A 302 -19.24 4.29 -16.06
CA SER A 302 -18.88 5.52 -15.35
C SER A 302 -17.40 5.88 -15.64
N VAL A 303 -17.02 7.14 -15.45
CA VAL A 303 -15.66 7.61 -15.76
C VAL A 303 -14.96 8.15 -14.53
N LEU A 304 -13.73 7.67 -14.30
CA LEU A 304 -12.78 8.27 -13.38
C LEU A 304 -11.85 9.22 -14.15
N LEU A 305 -11.91 10.51 -13.83
CA LEU A 305 -11.06 11.55 -14.43
C LEU A 305 -9.98 11.97 -13.44
N PHE A 306 -8.76 11.48 -13.63
CA PHE A 306 -7.59 11.86 -12.83
C PHE A 306 -6.97 13.15 -13.34
N CYS A 307 -6.66 14.08 -12.44
CA CYS A 307 -5.94 15.32 -12.76
C CYS A 307 -4.93 15.68 -11.67
N PRO A 308 -3.89 16.48 -12.00
CA PRO A 308 -2.71 16.59 -11.15
C PRO A 308 -2.84 17.59 -9.99
N SER A 309 -3.85 18.46 -9.97
CA SER A 309 -4.01 19.49 -8.93
C SER A 309 -5.48 19.71 -8.56
N ILE A 310 -5.70 20.15 -7.33
CA ILE A 310 -7.04 20.48 -6.80
C ILE A 310 -7.66 21.66 -7.57
N SER A 311 -6.85 22.66 -7.93
CA SER A 311 -7.31 23.78 -8.76
C SER A 311 -7.89 23.31 -10.12
N LEU A 312 -7.24 22.36 -10.78
CA LEU A 312 -7.75 21.78 -12.03
C LEU A 312 -9.02 20.94 -11.81
N ILE A 313 -9.14 20.25 -10.66
CA ILE A 313 -10.38 19.54 -10.30
C ILE A 313 -11.56 20.50 -10.33
N HIS A 314 -11.46 21.64 -9.63
CA HIS A 314 -12.56 22.60 -9.54
C HIS A 314 -12.94 23.18 -10.92
N GLN A 315 -11.93 23.53 -11.73
CA GLN A 315 -12.17 24.04 -13.09
C GLN A 315 -12.84 22.99 -13.98
N LEU A 316 -12.34 21.75 -13.97
CA LEU A 316 -12.92 20.65 -14.75
C LEU A 316 -14.33 20.31 -14.26
N HIS A 317 -14.55 20.28 -12.95
CA HIS A 317 -15.85 19.99 -12.36
C HIS A 317 -16.91 20.99 -12.82
N ALA A 318 -16.64 22.29 -12.72
CA ALA A 318 -17.57 23.33 -13.17
C ALA A 318 -17.91 23.18 -14.66
N LEU A 319 -16.90 23.04 -15.52
CA LEU A 319 -17.07 22.98 -16.98
C LEU A 319 -17.70 21.67 -17.48
N ILE A 320 -17.45 20.55 -16.78
CA ILE A 320 -18.03 19.25 -17.13
C ILE A 320 -19.46 19.15 -16.59
N ALA A 321 -19.73 19.59 -15.37
CA ALA A 321 -21.07 19.59 -14.80
C ALA A 321 -22.05 20.46 -15.61
N GLU A 322 -21.61 21.63 -16.08
CA GLU A 322 -22.41 22.49 -16.97
C GLU A 322 -22.77 21.77 -18.28
N ARG A 323 -21.81 21.03 -18.86
CA ARG A 323 -21.96 20.39 -20.18
C ARG A 323 -22.71 19.05 -20.14
N PHE A 324 -22.67 18.37 -19.01
CA PHE A 324 -23.31 17.08 -18.77
C PHE A 324 -24.32 17.23 -17.63
N SER A 325 -25.28 18.15 -17.80
CA SER A 325 -26.30 18.47 -16.80
C SER A 325 -27.27 17.31 -16.53
N ASP A 326 -27.30 16.31 -17.41
CA ASP A 326 -28.04 15.06 -17.28
C ASP A 326 -27.28 13.96 -16.52
N LYS A 327 -26.06 14.26 -16.03
CA LYS A 327 -25.15 13.29 -15.39
C LYS A 327 -24.71 13.75 -14.01
N GLU A 328 -24.49 12.79 -13.13
CA GLU A 328 -23.98 13.07 -11.79
C GLU A 328 -22.45 13.21 -11.83
N VAL A 329 -21.96 14.46 -11.69
CA VAL A 329 -20.54 14.81 -11.76
C VAL A 329 -20.03 15.22 -10.39
N VAL A 330 -19.10 14.45 -9.84
CA VAL A 330 -18.57 14.63 -8.48
C VAL A 330 -17.07 14.86 -8.50
N ALA A 331 -16.56 15.67 -7.57
CA ALA A 331 -15.15 15.93 -7.35
C ALA A 331 -14.69 15.44 -5.97
N VAL A 332 -13.53 14.76 -5.92
CA VAL A 332 -12.91 14.21 -4.68
C VAL A 332 -11.40 14.43 -4.66
N TYR A 333 -10.88 14.93 -3.55
CA TYR A 333 -9.44 15.11 -3.31
C TYR A 333 -9.06 14.77 -1.86
N GLY A 334 -7.77 14.83 -1.52
CA GLY A 334 -7.23 14.30 -0.26
C GLY A 334 -7.76 14.96 1.02
N SER A 335 -8.08 16.26 0.97
CA SER A 335 -8.60 17.05 2.11
C SER A 335 -10.12 17.24 2.07
N ASP A 336 -10.84 16.42 1.29
CA ASP A 336 -12.30 16.47 1.19
C ASP A 336 -12.93 15.68 2.35
N GLU A 337 -13.68 16.36 3.21
CA GLU A 337 -14.34 15.75 4.39
C GLU A 337 -15.39 14.71 3.98
N LEU A 338 -16.08 14.93 2.86
CA LEU A 338 -17.11 14.03 2.33
C LEU A 338 -16.52 12.97 1.39
N ARG A 339 -15.20 12.78 1.39
CA ARG A 339 -14.49 11.83 0.51
C ARG A 339 -15.07 10.42 0.59
N LEU A 340 -15.34 9.91 1.79
CA LEU A 340 -15.83 8.54 1.99
C LEU A 340 -17.22 8.36 1.38
N GLU A 341 -18.12 9.30 1.61
CA GLU A 341 -19.48 9.29 1.08
C GLU A 341 -19.50 9.36 -0.45
N LYS A 342 -18.74 10.27 -1.04
CA LYS A 342 -18.62 10.42 -2.50
C LYS A 342 -18.03 9.16 -3.16
N VAL A 343 -17.01 8.57 -2.54
CA VAL A 343 -16.43 7.31 -3.01
C VAL A 343 -17.45 6.17 -2.92
N GLN A 344 -18.25 6.14 -1.87
CA GLN A 344 -19.32 5.15 -1.70
C GLN A 344 -20.44 5.35 -2.74
N ALA A 345 -20.83 6.57 -3.05
CA ALA A 345 -21.80 6.87 -4.12
C ALA A 345 -21.31 6.36 -5.49
N MET A 346 -20.03 6.58 -5.80
CA MET A 346 -19.42 6.03 -7.01
C MET A 346 -19.41 4.49 -7.02
N ARG A 347 -19.12 3.84 -5.88
CA ARG A 347 -19.20 2.36 -5.77
C ARG A 347 -20.62 1.84 -6.00
N GLN A 348 -21.63 2.61 -5.61
CA GLN A 348 -23.05 2.30 -5.80
C GLN A 348 -23.57 2.68 -7.19
N GLN A 349 -22.69 3.12 -8.11
CA GLN A 349 -23.05 3.58 -9.47
C GLN A 349 -24.04 4.75 -9.49
N LYS A 350 -24.10 5.54 -8.41
CA LYS A 350 -24.88 6.77 -8.34
C LYS A 350 -24.17 7.96 -8.98
N THR A 351 -22.89 7.79 -9.32
CA THR A 351 -22.05 8.83 -9.93
C THR A 351 -21.61 8.38 -11.32
N ASP A 352 -21.84 9.22 -12.32
CA ASP A 352 -21.43 8.98 -13.70
C ASP A 352 -19.96 9.37 -13.92
N ILE A 353 -19.55 10.51 -13.37
CA ILE A 353 -18.20 11.08 -13.57
C ILE A 353 -17.61 11.47 -12.22
N LEU A 354 -16.50 10.85 -11.85
CA LEU A 354 -15.75 11.19 -10.64
C LEU A 354 -14.40 11.80 -11.01
N ILE A 355 -14.22 13.08 -10.72
CA ILE A 355 -12.99 13.83 -10.95
C ILE A 355 -12.14 13.79 -9.67
N THR A 356 -10.87 13.38 -9.80
CA THR A 356 -10.04 13.13 -8.62
C THR A 356 -8.54 13.34 -8.85
N THR A 357 -7.79 13.48 -7.77
CA THR A 357 -6.32 13.45 -7.80
C THR A 357 -5.81 12.00 -7.73
N THR A 358 -4.50 11.80 -7.59
CA THR A 358 -3.89 10.49 -7.33
C THR A 358 -4.34 9.85 -6.01
N ILE A 359 -5.20 10.50 -5.22
CA ILE A 359 -5.72 9.93 -3.97
C ILE A 359 -6.48 8.60 -4.19
N LEU A 360 -7.21 8.47 -5.31
CA LEU A 360 -7.95 7.26 -5.66
C LEU A 360 -7.16 6.28 -6.56
N GLU A 361 -5.85 6.50 -6.74
CA GLU A 361 -5.01 5.52 -7.46
C GLU A 361 -4.98 4.16 -6.74
N ARG A 362 -5.22 4.16 -5.42
CA ARG A 362 -5.10 3.05 -4.46
C ARG A 362 -6.29 2.96 -3.49
N GLY A 363 -6.49 1.79 -2.88
CA GLY A 363 -7.46 1.59 -1.78
C GLY A 363 -8.95 1.59 -2.12
N VAL A 364 -9.37 1.61 -3.39
CA VAL A 364 -10.80 1.60 -3.76
C VAL A 364 -11.10 0.80 -5.03
N THR A 365 -12.00 -0.18 -4.96
CA THR A 365 -12.48 -0.92 -6.15
C THR A 365 -13.77 -0.30 -6.68
N PHE A 366 -13.85 -0.12 -7.99
CA PHE A 366 -15.03 0.40 -8.70
C PHE A 366 -15.44 -0.55 -9.82
N ASP A 367 -16.74 -0.59 -10.10
CA ASP A 367 -17.35 -1.45 -11.11
C ASP A 367 -17.70 -0.63 -12.36
N ALA A 368 -17.58 -1.26 -13.54
CA ALA A 368 -17.93 -0.64 -14.83
C ALA A 368 -17.34 0.77 -15.02
N VAL A 369 -16.03 0.93 -14.76
CA VAL A 369 -15.35 2.21 -14.92
C VAL A 369 -14.38 2.24 -16.10
N SER A 370 -14.39 3.35 -16.81
CA SER A 370 -13.29 3.77 -17.69
C SER A 370 -12.47 4.88 -17.03
N VAL A 371 -11.23 5.05 -17.45
CA VAL A 371 -10.29 5.98 -16.83
C VAL A 371 -9.74 6.96 -17.86
N ILE A 372 -9.72 8.23 -17.49
CA ILE A 372 -9.01 9.29 -18.20
C ILE A 372 -7.99 9.89 -17.23
N VAL A 373 -6.74 10.02 -17.67
CA VAL A 373 -5.70 10.78 -16.97
C VAL A 373 -5.44 12.06 -17.74
N TYR A 374 -5.92 13.18 -17.22
CA TYR A 374 -5.71 14.51 -17.77
C TYR A 374 -4.36 15.08 -17.30
N GLY A 375 -3.51 15.47 -18.26
CA GLY A 375 -2.15 15.89 -17.96
C GLY A 375 -1.26 14.74 -17.52
N ALA A 376 -1.34 13.59 -18.20
CA ALA A 376 -0.62 12.36 -17.85
C ALA A 376 0.91 12.50 -17.84
N ASN A 377 1.45 13.57 -18.43
CA ASN A 377 2.86 13.94 -18.43
C ASN A 377 3.29 14.78 -17.21
N HIS A 378 2.37 15.11 -16.29
CA HIS A 378 2.72 15.80 -15.06
C HIS A 378 3.53 14.91 -14.11
N ARG A 379 4.49 15.50 -13.37
CA ARG A 379 5.42 14.79 -12.47
C ARG A 379 4.78 13.93 -11.37
N VAL A 380 3.53 14.20 -11.01
CA VAL A 380 2.79 13.42 -10.00
C VAL A 380 2.38 12.04 -10.54
N PHE A 381 2.25 11.90 -11.86
CA PHE A 381 1.88 10.65 -12.51
C PHE A 381 3.13 9.84 -12.86
N THR A 382 3.74 9.26 -11.84
CA THR A 382 4.85 8.33 -12.01
C THR A 382 4.42 7.05 -12.73
N SER A 383 5.37 6.27 -13.23
CA SER A 383 5.07 4.98 -13.87
C SER A 383 4.29 4.03 -12.97
N SER A 384 4.57 3.99 -11.66
CA SER A 384 3.80 3.16 -10.71
C SER A 384 2.36 3.65 -10.57
N THR A 385 2.17 4.96 -10.35
CA THR A 385 0.85 5.60 -10.30
C THR A 385 0.03 5.30 -11.56
N LEU A 386 0.61 5.46 -12.75
CA LEU A 386 -0.08 5.21 -14.02
C LEU A 386 -0.50 3.75 -14.19
N VAL A 387 0.34 2.79 -13.80
CA VAL A 387 -0.02 1.36 -13.82
C VAL A 387 -1.13 1.05 -12.81
N GLN A 388 -1.10 1.66 -11.62
CA GLN A 388 -2.15 1.49 -10.60
C GLN A 388 -3.49 2.06 -11.07
N ILE A 389 -3.48 3.25 -11.67
CA ILE A 389 -4.65 3.91 -12.25
C ILE A 389 -5.23 3.07 -13.40
N ALA A 390 -4.40 2.61 -14.34
CA ALA A 390 -4.84 1.68 -15.40
C ALA A 390 -5.42 0.39 -14.80
N GLY A 391 -4.88 -0.04 -13.67
CA GLY A 391 -5.34 -1.17 -12.87
C GLY A 391 -6.72 -1.02 -12.23
N ARG A 392 -7.37 0.14 -12.30
CA ARG A 392 -8.73 0.37 -11.78
C ARG A 392 -9.82 -0.07 -12.75
N VAL A 393 -9.50 -0.15 -14.04
CA VAL A 393 -10.43 -0.51 -15.11
C VAL A 393 -10.59 -2.03 -15.20
N ASP A 394 -11.82 -2.49 -15.48
CA ASP A 394 -12.21 -3.90 -15.70
C ASP A 394 -11.92 -4.84 -14.51
N ARG A 395 -12.63 -4.65 -13.38
CA ARG A 395 -12.35 -5.37 -12.11
C ARG A 395 -13.33 -6.48 -11.74
N ARG A 396 -14.42 -6.73 -12.49
CA ARG A 396 -15.41 -7.80 -12.21
C ARG A 396 -15.55 -8.82 -13.34
N GLN A 397 -16.25 -9.92 -13.07
CA GLN A 397 -16.46 -11.04 -13.99
C GLN A 397 -17.26 -10.66 -15.24
N GLU A 398 -18.22 -9.73 -15.16
CA GLU A 398 -18.94 -9.25 -16.35
C GLU A 398 -18.03 -8.36 -17.19
N PHE A 399 -18.02 -8.59 -18.51
CA PHE A 399 -17.11 -7.92 -19.43
C PHE A 399 -17.49 -6.46 -19.61
N ASN A 400 -16.65 -5.55 -19.08
CA ASN A 400 -16.79 -4.13 -19.33
C ASN A 400 -15.69 -3.68 -20.28
N TYR A 401 -16.09 -3.03 -21.39
CA TYR A 401 -15.20 -2.45 -22.42
C TYR A 401 -14.43 -1.22 -21.89
N GLY A 402 -13.96 -1.27 -20.65
CA GLY A 402 -13.31 -0.16 -19.99
C GLY A 402 -12.03 0.24 -20.71
N GLU A 403 -11.86 1.53 -20.95
CA GLU A 403 -10.69 2.08 -21.60
C GLU A 403 -9.85 2.92 -20.64
N VAL A 404 -8.55 3.00 -20.91
CA VAL A 404 -7.62 3.90 -20.20
C VAL A 404 -7.05 4.90 -21.21
N LEU A 405 -7.33 6.17 -21.00
CA LEU A 405 -6.88 7.26 -21.89
C LEU A 405 -5.90 8.17 -21.15
N PHE A 406 -4.74 8.42 -21.76
CA PHE A 406 -3.75 9.40 -21.29
C PHE A 406 -3.82 10.63 -22.19
N LEU A 407 -4.25 11.76 -21.63
CA LEU A 407 -4.30 13.06 -22.29
C LEU A 407 -3.06 13.86 -21.91
N HIS A 408 -2.27 14.30 -22.88
CA HIS A 408 -0.97 14.95 -22.63
C HIS A 408 -0.55 15.89 -23.77
N ASP A 409 0.39 16.80 -23.49
CA ASP A 409 1.09 17.63 -24.48
C ASP A 409 2.58 17.26 -24.62
N GLY A 410 2.99 16.09 -24.11
CA GLY A 410 4.34 15.57 -24.29
C GLY A 410 4.47 14.16 -23.74
N GLU A 411 5.30 13.31 -24.35
CA GLU A 411 5.51 11.96 -23.85
C GLU A 411 6.64 11.88 -22.83
N THR A 412 6.36 11.36 -21.64
CA THR A 412 7.37 11.16 -20.59
C THR A 412 7.92 9.74 -20.56
N ARG A 413 9.07 9.57 -19.91
CA ARG A 413 9.64 8.24 -19.62
C ARG A 413 8.69 7.39 -18.77
N ASP A 414 8.01 7.99 -17.79
CA ASP A 414 7.06 7.32 -16.91
C ASP A 414 5.87 6.74 -17.66
N MET A 415 5.29 7.50 -18.60
CA MET A 415 4.19 7.01 -19.44
C MET A 415 4.63 5.82 -20.32
N LYS A 416 5.79 5.94 -20.97
CA LYS A 416 6.35 4.86 -21.80
C LYS A 416 6.63 3.60 -20.98
N GLU A 417 7.20 3.77 -19.80
CA GLU A 417 7.51 2.68 -18.87
C GLU A 417 6.24 2.01 -18.34
N ALA A 418 5.19 2.76 -17.98
CA ALA A 418 3.91 2.20 -17.57
C ALA A 418 3.27 1.33 -18.67
N ILE A 419 3.19 1.85 -19.90
CA ILE A 419 2.64 1.11 -21.05
C ILE A 419 3.49 -0.14 -21.33
N ARG A 420 4.83 -0.02 -21.27
CA ARG A 420 5.75 -1.14 -21.46
C ARG A 420 5.55 -2.24 -20.43
N GLN A 421 5.44 -1.89 -19.15
CA GLN A 421 5.21 -2.85 -18.07
C GLN A 421 3.88 -3.59 -18.24
N ILE A 422 2.80 -2.87 -18.53
CA ILE A 422 1.47 -3.47 -18.77
C ILE A 422 1.55 -4.47 -19.93
N LYS A 423 2.15 -4.07 -21.06
CA LYS A 423 2.34 -4.96 -22.22
C LYS A 423 3.20 -6.17 -21.87
N GLN A 424 4.27 -6.00 -21.09
CA GLN A 424 5.14 -7.09 -20.66
C GLN A 424 4.39 -8.11 -19.79
N MET A 425 3.58 -7.64 -18.84
CA MET A 425 2.76 -8.51 -18.00
C MET A 425 1.73 -9.27 -18.83
N ASN A 426 1.03 -8.60 -19.76
CA ASN A 426 0.08 -9.26 -20.66
C ASN A 426 0.76 -10.35 -21.52
N ARG A 427 1.95 -10.08 -22.06
CA ARG A 427 2.73 -11.08 -22.80
C ARG A 427 3.15 -12.26 -21.93
N LEU A 428 3.58 -12.00 -20.69
CA LEU A 428 3.98 -13.05 -19.76
C LEU A 428 2.77 -13.92 -19.35
N ALA A 429 1.61 -13.30 -19.13
CA ALA A 429 0.36 -14.00 -18.84
C ALA A 429 -0.07 -14.89 -20.01
N SER A 430 -0.04 -14.38 -21.24
CA SER A 430 -0.32 -15.14 -22.46
C SER A 430 0.64 -16.33 -22.61
N LYS A 431 1.96 -16.12 -22.49
CA LYS A 431 2.97 -17.19 -22.57
C LYS A 431 2.76 -18.29 -21.53
N ARG A 432 2.20 -17.96 -20.36
CA ARG A 432 1.90 -18.92 -19.28
C ARG A 432 0.49 -19.52 -19.37
N GLY A 433 -0.27 -19.26 -20.44
CA GLY A 433 -1.65 -19.75 -20.58
C GLY A 433 -2.60 -19.20 -19.51
N MET A 434 -2.30 -18.04 -18.93
CA MET A 434 -3.06 -17.44 -17.83
C MET A 434 -4.14 -16.47 -18.31
N LEU A 435 -4.28 -16.26 -19.61
CA LEU A 435 -5.32 -15.43 -20.21
C LEU A 435 -6.37 -16.29 -20.92
N ASP A 436 -7.64 -15.90 -20.80
CA ASP A 436 -8.74 -16.50 -21.56
C ASP A 436 -8.89 -15.76 -22.90
N GLY A 437 -9.01 -16.50 -24.02
CA GLY A 437 -9.37 -15.94 -25.33
C GLY A 437 -8.26 -15.26 -26.13
N LEU A 438 -7.02 -15.73 -26.05
CA LEU A 438 -5.92 -15.34 -26.96
C LEU A 438 -5.28 -16.55 -27.63
#